data_AF-A0A3Q8V2T0-F1
#
_entry.id   AF-A0A3Q8V2T0-F1
#
_cell.length_a   1.000
_cell.length_b   1.000
_cell.length_c   1.000
_cell.angle_alpha   90.00
_cell.angle_beta   90.00
_cell.angle_gamma   90.00
#
_symmetry.space_group_name_H-M   'P 1'
#
loop_
_entity.id
_entity.type
_entity.pdbx_description
1 polymer ?
#
loop_
_entity_poly.entity_id
_entity_poly.type
_entity_poly.pdbx_seq_one_letter_code
_entity_poly.pdbx_strand_id
1 'polypeptide(L)'
;MPEETRTPASHTPTPLTPTPLTPTPRRTDPPRSAAGERVSLTAFLQYQRETLAMKCAGLTVEQLKERAVPPSEMSLLGLVRHLAEVERSWFRNVLNGEALKTNWRGRLPGEPADFDVADADADEAFEVWHAECARSRAVVDALDSLDATGEHDGEAYSLRYVLTHMIEEYARHNGHADLLRERIDGVTGE
;
A
#
# COMPACT_ATOMS: atom_id res chain seq x y z
N MET A 1 -39.86 22.72 -54.92
CA MET A 1 -38.53 22.63 -54.28
C MET A 1 -38.67 23.21 -52.88
N PRO A 2 -38.85 22.42 -51.81
CA PRO A 2 -38.76 22.96 -50.45
C PRO A 2 -37.33 22.82 -49.92
N GLU A 3 -36.88 23.88 -49.27
CA GLU A 3 -35.55 24.08 -48.70
C GLU A 3 -35.49 23.45 -47.30
N GLU A 4 -34.61 22.47 -47.08
CA GLU A 4 -34.38 21.82 -45.79
C GLU A 4 -33.54 22.72 -44.87
N THR A 5 -34.16 23.22 -43.80
CA THR A 5 -33.46 23.89 -42.70
C THR A 5 -32.72 22.86 -41.83
N ARG A 6 -31.39 22.84 -41.91
CA ARG A 6 -30.52 22.03 -41.04
C ARG A 6 -30.38 22.68 -39.65
N THR A 7 -30.78 21.97 -38.61
CA THR A 7 -30.48 22.29 -37.20
C THR A 7 -28.99 22.08 -36.89
N PRO A 8 -28.30 22.98 -36.16
CA PRO A 8 -26.90 22.80 -35.82
C PRO A 8 -26.73 21.72 -34.74
N ALA A 9 -25.73 20.86 -34.89
CA ALA A 9 -25.41 19.83 -33.92
C ALA A 9 -24.84 20.44 -32.63
N SER A 10 -25.40 20.05 -31.49
CA SER A 10 -24.86 20.37 -30.16
C SER A 10 -23.51 19.65 -29.99
N HIS A 11 -22.44 20.41 -29.79
CA HIS A 11 -21.14 19.89 -29.40
C HIS A 11 -21.03 19.91 -27.88
N THR A 12 -21.25 18.76 -27.25
CA THR A 12 -20.88 18.55 -25.85
C THR A 12 -19.35 18.40 -25.78
N PRO A 13 -18.62 19.26 -25.03
CA PRO A 13 -17.19 19.11 -24.90
C PRO A 13 -16.86 17.80 -24.16
N THR A 14 -15.97 17.00 -24.74
CA THR A 14 -15.41 15.79 -24.12
C THR A 14 -14.68 16.19 -22.82
N PRO A 15 -14.96 15.54 -21.68
CA PRO A 15 -14.21 15.82 -20.46
C PRO A 15 -12.74 15.45 -20.68
N LEU A 16 -11.85 16.39 -20.40
CA LEU A 16 -10.41 16.17 -20.43
C LEU A 16 -10.07 15.12 -19.37
N THR A 17 -9.63 13.94 -19.81
CA THR A 17 -9.06 12.94 -18.91
C THR A 17 -7.78 13.52 -18.32
N PRO A 18 -7.65 13.66 -17.00
CA PRO A 18 -6.41 14.14 -16.41
C PRO A 18 -5.28 13.17 -16.77
N THR A 19 -4.19 13.71 -17.33
CA THR A 19 -3.00 12.94 -17.67
C THR A 19 -2.43 12.31 -16.39
N PRO A 20 -2.28 10.98 -16.31
CA PRO A 20 -1.71 10.34 -15.13
C PRO A 20 -0.25 10.81 -14.97
N LEU A 21 0.09 11.24 -13.76
CA LEU A 21 1.39 11.85 -13.44
C LEU A 21 2.56 10.85 -13.53
N THR A 22 2.30 9.55 -13.56
CA THR A 22 3.32 8.48 -13.64
C THR A 22 2.74 7.23 -14.30
N PRO A 23 3.48 6.50 -15.18
CA PRO A 23 3.06 5.19 -15.66
C PRO A 23 2.80 4.23 -14.49
N THR A 24 1.75 3.40 -14.61
CA THR A 24 1.39 2.41 -13.59
C THR A 24 2.61 1.55 -13.23
N PRO A 25 3.01 1.48 -11.95
CA PRO A 25 4.17 0.70 -11.54
C PRO A 25 3.95 -0.77 -11.91
N ARG A 26 4.96 -1.38 -12.52
CA ARG A 26 4.91 -2.79 -12.89
C ARG A 26 5.19 -3.64 -11.68
N ARG A 27 4.27 -4.56 -11.37
CA ARG A 27 4.46 -5.62 -10.38
C ARG A 27 5.28 -6.77 -10.98
N THR A 28 6.20 -7.29 -10.20
CA THR A 28 7.13 -8.37 -10.56
C THR A 28 6.63 -9.68 -9.97
N ASP A 29 6.34 -10.65 -10.83
CA ASP A 29 5.90 -11.98 -10.38
C ASP A 29 7.01 -12.72 -9.59
N PRO A 30 6.66 -13.37 -8.47
CA PRO A 30 7.59 -14.23 -7.74
C PRO A 30 8.08 -15.39 -8.61
N PRO A 31 9.31 -15.91 -8.35
CA PRO A 31 9.85 -17.03 -9.11
C PRO A 31 8.98 -18.29 -8.96
N ARG A 32 8.62 -18.91 -10.09
CA ARG A 32 7.73 -20.10 -10.12
C ARG A 32 8.42 -21.42 -9.80
N SER A 33 9.75 -21.50 -9.92
CA SER A 33 10.50 -22.74 -9.67
C SER A 33 11.94 -22.45 -9.20
N ALA A 34 12.47 -23.33 -8.35
CA ALA A 34 13.89 -23.45 -7.97
C ALA A 34 14.53 -22.23 -7.27
N ALA A 35 13.75 -21.43 -6.53
CA ALA A 35 14.27 -20.44 -5.59
C ALA A 35 14.37 -21.03 -4.18
N GLY A 36 15.41 -20.65 -3.42
CA GLY A 36 15.51 -20.98 -2.00
C GLY A 36 14.42 -20.27 -1.19
N GLU A 37 14.07 -20.80 -0.01
CA GLU A 37 12.97 -20.30 0.83
C GLU A 37 13.01 -18.77 1.04
N ARG A 38 14.17 -18.23 1.42
CA ARG A 38 14.36 -16.78 1.63
C ARG A 38 14.00 -15.98 0.38
N VAL A 39 14.47 -16.42 -0.79
CA VAL A 39 14.22 -15.74 -2.07
C VAL A 39 12.74 -15.75 -2.40
N SER A 40 12.05 -16.87 -2.14
CA SER A 40 10.60 -16.95 -2.33
C SER A 40 9.86 -15.98 -1.42
N LEU A 41 10.13 -15.99 -0.11
CA LEU A 41 9.45 -15.11 0.85
C LEU A 41 9.66 -13.63 0.52
N THR A 42 10.89 -13.20 0.24
CA THR A 42 11.16 -11.80 -0.09
C THR A 42 10.56 -11.37 -1.42
N ALA A 43 10.54 -12.27 -2.43
CA ALA A 43 9.90 -12.00 -3.71
C ALA A 43 8.37 -11.87 -3.59
N PHE A 44 7.72 -12.74 -2.80
CA PHE A 44 6.28 -12.62 -2.53
C PHE A 44 5.96 -11.34 -1.77
N LEU A 45 6.75 -10.97 -0.76
CA LEU A 45 6.53 -9.71 -0.05
C LEU A 45 6.73 -8.49 -0.97
N GLN A 46 7.72 -8.54 -1.86
CA GLN A 46 7.95 -7.48 -2.85
C GLN A 46 6.79 -7.36 -3.85
N TYR A 47 6.27 -8.49 -4.35
CA TYR A 47 5.07 -8.52 -5.19
C TYR A 47 3.87 -7.85 -4.50
N GLN A 48 3.69 -8.11 -3.20
CA GLN A 48 2.59 -7.54 -2.44
C GLN A 48 2.75 -6.03 -2.21
N ARG A 49 3.97 -5.55 -1.95
CA ARG A 49 4.29 -4.11 -1.89
C ARG A 49 4.00 -3.42 -3.21
N GLU A 50 4.43 -4.00 -4.32
CA GLU A 50 4.20 -3.46 -5.66
C GLU A 50 2.72 -3.48 -6.04
N THR A 51 1.96 -4.47 -5.56
CA THR A 51 0.51 -4.50 -5.72
C THR A 51 -0.14 -3.29 -5.04
N LEU A 52 0.21 -2.96 -3.79
CA LEU A 52 -0.31 -1.76 -3.13
C LEU A 52 -0.03 -0.49 -3.93
N ALA A 53 1.22 -0.32 -4.39
CA ALA A 53 1.60 0.83 -5.23
C ALA A 53 0.77 0.90 -6.52
N MET A 54 0.53 -0.25 -7.16
CA MET A 54 -0.33 -0.34 -8.33
C MET A 54 -1.77 0.06 -8.05
N LYS A 55 -2.35 -0.35 -6.91
CA LYS A 55 -3.73 0.04 -6.53
C LYS A 55 -3.87 1.55 -6.32
N CYS A 56 -2.82 2.20 -5.85
CA CYS A 56 -2.81 3.65 -5.65
C CYS A 56 -2.53 4.46 -6.93
N ALA A 57 -1.99 3.83 -7.97
CA ALA A 57 -1.54 4.54 -9.17
C ALA A 57 -2.71 5.14 -9.97
N GLY A 58 -2.48 6.34 -10.53
CA GLY A 58 -3.45 7.03 -11.38
C GLY A 58 -4.60 7.71 -10.64
N LEU A 59 -4.63 7.68 -9.31
CA LEU A 59 -5.62 8.38 -8.48
C LEU A 59 -5.18 9.80 -8.16
N THR A 60 -6.16 10.69 -7.96
CA THR A 60 -5.90 11.99 -7.32
C THR A 60 -5.69 11.84 -5.82
N VAL A 61 -5.14 12.87 -5.18
CA VAL A 61 -4.95 12.90 -3.71
C VAL A 61 -6.29 12.76 -2.98
N GLU A 62 -7.34 13.38 -3.48
CA GLU A 62 -8.69 13.31 -2.91
C GLU A 62 -9.24 11.88 -2.97
N GLN A 63 -9.05 11.20 -4.09
CA GLN A 63 -9.46 9.81 -4.24
C GLN A 63 -8.64 8.87 -3.35
N LEU A 64 -7.33 9.11 -3.19
CA LEU A 64 -6.51 8.33 -2.26
C LEU A 64 -6.98 8.45 -0.81
N LYS A 65 -7.50 9.61 -0.42
CA LYS A 65 -8.05 9.89 0.91
C LYS A 65 -9.50 9.42 1.10
N GLU A 66 -10.19 9.06 0.02
CA GLU A 66 -11.61 8.74 0.04
C GLU A 66 -11.90 7.48 0.88
N ARG A 67 -12.87 7.60 1.78
CA ARG A 67 -13.42 6.48 2.58
C ARG A 67 -14.57 5.82 1.82
N ALA A 68 -14.23 5.09 0.76
CA ALA A 68 -15.16 4.71 -0.31
C ALA A 68 -16.20 3.62 0.07
N VAL A 69 -16.02 2.93 1.21
CA VAL A 69 -16.87 1.82 1.65
C VAL A 69 -17.41 2.05 3.06
N PRO A 70 -18.53 2.79 3.24
CA PRO A 70 -19.16 2.94 4.55
C PRO A 70 -19.62 1.58 5.13
N PRO A 71 -19.55 1.37 6.46
CA PRO A 71 -19.14 2.33 7.49
C PRO A 71 -17.62 2.35 7.74
N SER A 72 -16.81 1.68 6.91
CA SER A 72 -15.35 1.64 7.09
C SER A 72 -14.74 3.03 6.93
N GLU A 73 -13.77 3.35 7.78
CA GLU A 73 -12.95 4.56 7.69
C GLU A 73 -11.67 4.36 6.85
N MET A 74 -11.53 3.17 6.24
CA MET A 74 -10.37 2.81 5.43
C MET A 74 -10.32 3.63 4.13
N SER A 75 -9.12 4.05 3.76
CA SER A 75 -8.79 4.70 2.49
C SER A 75 -7.49 4.11 1.95
N LEU A 76 -7.20 4.30 0.67
CA LEU A 76 -5.95 3.81 0.07
C LEU A 76 -4.73 4.50 0.68
N LEU A 77 -4.80 5.81 0.95
CA LEU A 77 -3.74 6.53 1.64
C LEU A 77 -3.55 6.03 3.08
N GLY A 78 -4.65 5.70 3.76
CA GLY A 78 -4.59 5.12 5.09
C GLY A 78 -3.92 3.74 5.09
N LEU A 79 -4.15 2.91 4.07
CA LEU A 79 -3.46 1.64 3.90
C LEU A 79 -1.95 1.81 3.67
N VAL A 80 -1.53 2.82 2.91
CA VAL A 80 -0.10 3.14 2.71
C VAL A 80 0.56 3.49 4.05
N ARG A 81 -0.09 4.34 4.86
CA ARG A 81 0.40 4.69 6.20
C ARG A 81 0.43 3.49 7.13
N HIS A 82 -0.66 2.73 7.17
CA HIS A 82 -0.76 1.52 7.97
C HIS A 82 0.39 0.56 7.69
N LEU A 83 0.61 0.22 6.41
CA LEU A 83 1.64 -0.73 6.03
C LEU A 83 3.06 -0.19 6.27
N ALA A 84 3.28 1.13 6.25
CA ALA A 84 4.54 1.72 6.69
C ALA A 84 4.79 1.54 8.20
N GLU A 85 3.77 1.68 9.05
CA GLU A 85 3.90 1.36 10.49
C GLU A 85 4.15 -0.13 10.73
N VAL A 86 3.45 -1.00 10.01
CA VAL A 86 3.59 -2.46 10.13
C VAL A 86 5.00 -2.90 9.73
N GLU A 87 5.55 -2.36 8.62
CA GLU A 87 6.94 -2.57 8.20
C GLU A 87 7.93 -2.16 9.29
N ARG A 88 7.77 -0.93 9.82
CA ARG A 88 8.64 -0.41 10.87
C ARG A 88 8.58 -1.27 12.13
N SER A 89 7.38 -1.60 12.58
CA SER A 89 7.15 -2.39 13.79
C SER A 89 7.87 -3.73 13.69
N TRP A 90 7.59 -4.51 12.66
CA TRP A 90 8.09 -5.87 12.56
C TRP A 90 9.57 -5.97 12.20
N PHE A 91 10.05 -5.19 11.23
CA PHE A 91 11.45 -5.30 10.83
C PHE A 91 12.38 -4.52 11.74
N ARG A 92 12.01 -3.30 12.13
CA ARG A 92 12.93 -2.45 12.90
C ARG A 92 12.76 -2.63 14.38
N ASN A 93 11.54 -2.60 14.89
CA ASN A 93 11.36 -2.71 16.33
C ASN A 93 11.51 -4.14 16.82
N VAL A 94 10.87 -5.11 16.16
CA VAL A 94 10.93 -6.52 16.57
C VAL A 94 12.24 -7.17 16.15
N LEU A 95 12.54 -7.27 14.84
CA LEU A 95 13.73 -8.00 14.38
C LEU A 95 15.05 -7.26 14.65
N ASN A 96 15.09 -5.94 14.50
CA ASN A 96 16.30 -5.13 14.70
C ASN A 96 16.40 -4.51 16.11
N GLY A 97 15.41 -4.72 16.98
CA GLY A 97 15.42 -4.25 18.36
C GLY A 97 15.39 -2.73 18.53
N GLU A 98 14.94 -1.99 17.51
CA GLU A 98 14.85 -0.53 17.59
C GLU A 98 13.64 -0.10 18.45
N ALA A 99 13.78 0.94 19.28
CA ALA A 99 12.69 1.43 20.12
C ALA A 99 11.99 2.64 19.49
N LEU A 100 11.52 2.51 18.25
CA LEU A 100 10.99 3.63 17.49
C LEU A 100 9.51 3.91 17.80
N LYS A 101 9.19 5.19 17.96
CA LYS A 101 7.80 5.68 18.09
C LYS A 101 7.14 5.79 16.73
N THR A 102 5.84 5.54 16.63
CA THR A 102 5.03 5.65 15.38
C THR A 102 5.30 6.94 14.59
N ASN A 103 5.21 6.87 13.26
CA ASN A 103 5.39 8.04 12.38
C ASN A 103 4.18 8.98 12.50
N TRP A 104 2.98 8.41 12.60
CA TRP A 104 1.74 9.17 12.77
C TRP A 104 1.22 9.09 14.21
N ARG A 105 0.66 10.21 14.67
CA ARG A 105 0.00 10.30 15.98
C ARG A 105 -1.49 10.51 15.77
N GLY A 106 -2.28 9.69 16.45
CA GLY A 106 -3.74 9.79 16.40
C GLY A 106 -4.21 11.09 17.05
N ARG A 107 -5.43 11.50 16.72
CA ARG A 107 -6.06 12.68 17.30
C ARG A 107 -6.28 12.52 18.79
N LEU A 108 -6.61 11.30 19.23
CA LEU A 108 -6.65 10.90 20.63
C LEU A 108 -5.62 9.81 20.94
N PRO A 109 -5.15 9.71 22.20
CA PRO A 109 -4.30 8.61 22.63
C PRO A 109 -4.99 7.25 22.41
N GLY A 110 -4.35 6.36 21.65
CA GLY A 110 -4.83 4.99 21.41
C GLY A 110 -5.66 4.79 20.14
N GLU A 111 -5.93 5.84 19.36
CA GLU A 111 -6.60 5.70 18.06
C GLU A 111 -5.60 5.29 16.96
N PRO A 112 -6.02 4.45 15.99
CA PRO A 112 -5.24 4.17 14.78
C PRO A 112 -5.02 5.47 13.98
N ALA A 113 -3.81 6.00 14.05
CA ALA A 113 -3.44 7.29 13.45
C ALA A 113 -3.28 7.24 11.92
N ASP A 114 -3.02 6.03 11.42
CA ASP A 114 -2.78 5.69 10.04
C ASP A 114 -3.98 6.00 9.13
N PHE A 115 -5.22 5.88 9.63
CA PHE A 115 -6.45 6.16 8.87
C PHE A 115 -7.05 7.57 9.06
N ASP A 116 -6.44 8.42 9.88
CA ASP A 116 -6.76 9.86 9.94
C ASP A 116 -6.00 10.60 8.83
N VAL A 117 -6.57 10.57 7.62
CA VAL A 117 -5.91 11.06 6.39
C VAL A 117 -6.51 12.32 5.78
N ALA A 118 -7.50 12.95 6.44
CA ALA A 118 -8.17 14.13 5.88
C ALA A 118 -7.17 15.24 5.50
N ASP A 119 -6.29 15.57 6.45
CA ASP A 119 -5.26 16.60 6.31
C ASP A 119 -3.87 16.03 5.96
N ALA A 120 -3.80 14.75 5.59
CA ALA A 120 -2.55 14.07 5.26
C ALA A 120 -1.87 14.64 4.02
N ASP A 121 -0.54 14.72 4.05
CA ASP A 121 0.25 14.80 2.83
C ASP A 121 0.38 13.39 2.22
N ALA A 122 0.00 13.26 0.95
CA ALA A 122 0.06 11.98 0.24
C ALA A 122 1.49 11.61 -0.14
N ASP A 123 2.29 12.58 -0.60
CA ASP A 123 3.66 12.34 -1.03
C ASP A 123 4.52 11.94 0.18
N GLU A 124 4.36 12.62 1.32
CA GLU A 124 5.00 12.24 2.59
C GLU A 124 4.68 10.78 2.97
N ALA A 125 3.42 10.35 2.85
CA ALA A 125 3.03 8.99 3.22
C ALA A 125 3.73 7.94 2.33
N PHE A 126 3.82 8.18 1.03
CA PHE A 126 4.55 7.30 0.11
C PHE A 126 6.06 7.33 0.35
N GLU A 127 6.65 8.49 0.63
CA GLU A 127 8.07 8.62 0.97
C GLU A 127 8.42 7.82 2.23
N VAL A 128 7.60 7.96 3.28
CA VAL A 128 7.76 7.21 4.53
C VAL A 128 7.61 5.71 4.28
N TRP A 129 6.56 5.30 3.55
CA TRP A 129 6.35 3.88 3.24
C TRP A 129 7.51 3.28 2.45
N HIS A 130 7.98 3.96 1.41
CA HIS A 130 9.14 3.51 0.62
C HIS A 130 10.42 3.43 1.47
N ALA A 131 10.64 4.40 2.35
CA ALA A 131 11.78 4.40 3.25
C ALA A 131 11.72 3.23 4.24
N GLU A 132 10.57 2.94 4.84
CA GLU A 132 10.42 1.80 5.74
C GLU A 132 10.57 0.46 4.99
N CYS A 133 10.00 0.30 3.79
CA CYS A 133 10.28 -0.88 2.97
C CYS A 133 11.77 -1.06 2.66
N ALA A 134 12.51 0.04 2.44
CA ALA A 134 13.95 -0.02 2.20
C ALA A 134 14.73 -0.46 3.44
N ARG A 135 14.35 0.04 4.62
CA ARG A 135 14.93 -0.40 5.89
C ARG A 135 14.58 -1.86 6.21
N SER A 136 13.35 -2.29 5.93
CA SER A 136 12.95 -3.70 6.07
C SER A 136 13.84 -4.62 5.25
N ARG A 137 14.12 -4.27 3.98
CA ARG A 137 15.06 -5.03 3.14
C ARG A 137 16.45 -5.09 3.75
N ALA A 138 16.97 -3.96 4.24
CA ALA A 138 18.28 -3.92 4.89
C ALA A 138 18.35 -4.81 6.14
N VAL A 139 17.28 -4.87 6.96
CA VAL A 139 17.21 -5.79 8.11
C VAL A 139 17.23 -7.24 7.65
N VAL A 140 16.43 -7.60 6.63
CA VAL A 140 16.40 -8.96 6.08
C VAL A 140 17.77 -9.38 5.56
N ASP A 141 18.47 -8.50 4.85
CA ASP A 141 19.79 -8.77 4.27
C ASP A 141 20.90 -8.89 5.32
N ALA A 142 20.74 -8.23 6.49
CA ALA A 142 21.70 -8.29 7.59
C ALA A 142 21.59 -9.57 8.44
N LEU A 143 20.48 -10.30 8.35
CA LEU A 143 20.25 -11.53 9.12
C LEU A 143 20.62 -12.76 8.30
N ASP A 144 21.59 -13.54 8.77
CA ASP A 144 22.11 -14.71 8.04
C ASP A 144 21.10 -15.87 7.92
N SER A 145 20.25 -16.06 8.93
CA SER A 145 19.29 -17.17 8.98
C SER A 145 17.84 -16.69 9.03
N LEU A 146 16.95 -17.45 8.40
CA LEU A 146 15.50 -17.29 8.57
C LEU A 146 15.03 -17.65 10.00
N ASP A 147 15.85 -18.37 10.76
CA ASP A 147 15.61 -18.69 12.17
C ASP A 147 16.12 -17.63 13.14
N ALA A 148 16.78 -16.57 12.65
CA ALA A 148 17.17 -15.45 13.50
C ALA A 148 15.93 -14.79 14.11
N THR A 149 15.95 -14.49 15.41
CA THR A 149 14.79 -14.02 16.15
C THR A 149 14.95 -12.59 16.65
N GLY A 150 13.84 -11.85 16.62
CA GLY A 150 13.62 -10.65 17.41
C GLY A 150 12.70 -10.92 18.61
N GLU A 151 12.51 -9.93 19.47
CA GLU A 151 11.61 -10.00 20.63
C GLU A 151 10.43 -9.03 20.46
N HIS A 152 9.23 -9.48 20.83
CA HIS A 152 8.06 -8.62 20.97
C HIS A 152 7.22 -9.11 22.15
N ASP A 153 6.96 -8.23 23.12
CA ASP A 153 6.16 -8.52 24.32
C ASP A 153 6.61 -9.79 25.09
N GLY A 154 7.93 -10.00 25.19
CA GLY A 154 8.52 -11.14 25.89
C GLY A 154 8.56 -12.46 25.10
N GLU A 155 8.07 -12.46 23.86
CA GLU A 155 8.05 -13.62 22.98
C GLU A 155 9.02 -13.47 21.80
N ALA A 156 9.62 -14.57 21.36
CA ALA A 156 10.58 -14.59 20.27
C ALA A 156 9.93 -14.85 18.90
N TYR A 157 10.21 -13.99 17.92
CA TYR A 157 9.67 -14.10 16.56
C TYR A 157 10.81 -14.24 15.55
N SER A 158 10.79 -15.32 14.77
CA SER A 158 11.81 -15.55 13.73
C SER A 158 11.61 -14.66 12.51
N LEU A 159 12.68 -14.40 11.76
CA LEU A 159 12.61 -13.75 10.45
C LEU A 159 11.64 -14.48 9.51
N ARG A 160 11.61 -15.83 9.54
CA ARG A 160 10.64 -16.62 8.78
C ARG A 160 9.20 -16.26 9.13
N TYR A 161 8.90 -16.19 10.43
CA TYR A 161 7.58 -15.80 10.91
C TYR A 161 7.22 -14.40 10.42
N VAL A 162 8.12 -13.44 10.64
CA VAL A 162 7.89 -12.03 10.27
C VAL A 162 7.66 -11.87 8.77
N LEU A 163 8.49 -12.47 7.91
CA LEU A 163 8.28 -12.43 6.46
C LEU A 163 6.93 -13.03 6.05
N THR A 164 6.55 -14.16 6.64
CA THR A 164 5.28 -14.83 6.34
C THR A 164 4.09 -13.97 6.76
N HIS A 165 4.14 -13.40 7.97
CA HIS A 165 3.11 -12.52 8.48
C HIS A 165 3.00 -11.23 7.65
N MET A 166 4.12 -10.62 7.26
CA MET A 166 4.10 -9.45 6.38
C MET A 166 3.46 -9.75 5.01
N ILE A 167 3.68 -10.93 4.43
CA ILE A 167 2.99 -11.34 3.19
C ILE A 167 1.48 -11.41 3.42
N GLU A 168 1.05 -12.00 4.54
CA GLU A 168 -0.37 -12.11 4.92
C GLU A 168 -1.01 -10.73 5.14
N GLU A 169 -0.35 -9.85 5.90
CA GLU A 169 -0.79 -8.48 6.16
C GLU A 169 -1.02 -7.71 4.86
N TYR A 170 -0.02 -7.67 3.96
CA TYR A 170 -0.21 -7.00 2.68
C TYR A 170 -1.27 -7.66 1.82
N ALA A 171 -1.32 -9.01 1.73
CA ALA A 171 -2.31 -9.69 0.91
C ALA A 171 -3.74 -9.38 1.37
N ARG A 172 -3.98 -9.39 2.69
CA ARG A 172 -5.26 -9.02 3.31
C ARG A 172 -5.64 -7.58 2.97
N HIS A 173 -4.69 -6.65 3.08
CA HIS A 173 -4.94 -5.24 2.81
C HIS A 173 -5.04 -4.89 1.31
N ASN A 174 -4.36 -5.63 0.44
CA ASN A 174 -4.50 -5.51 -1.01
C ASN A 174 -5.90 -5.95 -1.47
N GLY A 175 -6.48 -6.98 -0.84
CA GLY A 175 -7.89 -7.35 -1.10
C GLY A 175 -8.88 -6.25 -0.66
N HIS A 176 -8.60 -5.53 0.43
CA HIS A 176 -9.39 -4.34 0.78
C HIS A 176 -9.19 -3.20 -0.22
N ALA A 177 -7.95 -2.99 -0.70
CA ALA A 177 -7.62 -1.99 -1.69
C ALA A 177 -8.37 -2.22 -3.01
N ASP A 178 -8.63 -3.47 -3.38
CA ASP A 178 -9.45 -3.83 -4.55
C ASP A 178 -10.88 -3.29 -4.45
N LEU A 179 -11.55 -3.52 -3.31
CA LEU A 179 -12.91 -3.03 -3.09
C LEU A 179 -12.95 -1.51 -3.01
N LEU A 180 -11.96 -0.87 -2.38
CA LEU A 180 -11.85 0.58 -2.36
C LEU A 180 -11.70 1.13 -3.78
N ARG A 181 -10.82 0.53 -4.58
CA ARG A 181 -10.57 0.97 -5.95
C ARG A 181 -11.79 0.84 -6.84
N GLU A 182 -12.45 -0.31 -6.80
CA GLU A 182 -13.67 -0.54 -7.57
C GLU A 182 -14.76 0.50 -7.23
N ARG A 183 -14.86 0.89 -5.96
CA ARG A 183 -15.82 1.92 -5.52
C ARG A 183 -15.44 3.33 -5.96
N ILE A 184 -14.15 3.66 -6.00
CA ILE A 184 -13.64 4.99 -6.34
C ILE A 184 -13.78 5.27 -7.85
N ASP A 185 -13.44 4.31 -8.71
CA ASP A 185 -13.41 4.56 -10.15
C ASP A 185 -13.73 3.34 -11.04
N GLY A 186 -14.20 2.24 -10.44
CA GLY A 186 -14.60 1.03 -11.17
C GLY A 186 -13.46 0.13 -11.64
N VAL A 187 -12.20 0.45 -11.34
CA VAL A 187 -11.07 -0.46 -11.64
C VAL A 187 -11.11 -1.64 -10.67
N THR A 188 -11.26 -2.85 -11.21
CA THR A 188 -11.38 -4.08 -10.42
C THR A 188 -10.03 -4.65 -9.99
N GLY A 189 -10.06 -5.42 -8.90
CA GLY A 189 -8.96 -6.21 -8.38
C GLY A 189 -8.72 -7.55 -9.08
N GLU A 190 -7.93 -8.41 -8.41
CA GLU A 190 -7.74 -9.83 -8.76
C GLU A 190 -8.64 -10.76 -7.94
#